data_AF-A0A935WC37-F1
#
_entry.id   AF-A0A935WC37-F1
#
_cell.length_a   1.000
_cell.length_b   1.000
_cell.length_c   1.000
_cell.angle_alpha   90.00
_cell.angle_beta   90.00
_cell.angle_gamma   90.00
#
_symmetry.space_group_name_H-M   'P 1'
#
loop_
_entity.id
_entity.type
_entity.pdbx_description
1 polymer ?
#
loop_
_entity_poly.entity_id
_entity_poly.type
_entity_poly.pdbx_seq_one_letter_code
_entity_poly.pdbx_strand_id
1 'polypeptide(L)' 'MVRDLAGWDPDRLPVVLRWPLREGLLAYLAQLRSEAARDYRLRLTVWAVLAPHQGRKGPKPPQPPPILRG' A
#
# COMPACT_ATOMS: atom_id res chain seq x y z
N MET A 1 -1.28 -9.82 -9.58
CA MET A 1 -2.61 -9.98 -8.97
C MET A 1 -2.82 -11.35 -8.33
N VAL A 2 -3.09 -12.43 -9.08
CA VAL A 2 -3.42 -13.74 -8.46
C VAL A 2 -2.29 -14.30 -7.60
N ARG A 3 -1.03 -14.20 -8.06
CA ARG A 3 0.15 -14.60 -7.29
C ARG A 3 0.33 -13.77 -6.01
N ASP A 4 0.08 -12.47 -6.10
CA ASP A 4 0.18 -11.56 -4.95
C ASP A 4 -0.90 -11.86 -3.90
N LEU A 5 -2.14 -12.11 -4.35
CA LEU A 5 -3.23 -12.54 -3.49
C LEU A 5 -2.99 -13.91 -2.84
N ALA A 6 -2.33 -14.82 -3.57
CA ALA A 6 -1.90 -16.11 -3.03
C ALA A 6 -0.67 -15.98 -2.11
N GLY A 7 -0.06 -14.80 -1.98
CA GLY A 7 1.17 -14.62 -1.20
C GLY A 7 2.36 -15.40 -1.75
N TRP A 8 2.38 -15.64 -3.07
CA TRP A 8 3.37 -16.50 -3.75
C TRP A 8 3.42 -17.95 -3.27
N ASP A 9 2.41 -18.39 -2.51
CA ASP A 9 2.24 -19.75 -2.03
C ASP A 9 1.57 -20.63 -3.11
N PRO A 10 2.25 -21.66 -3.63
CA PRO A 10 1.69 -22.57 -4.63
C PRO A 10 0.39 -23.25 -4.19
N ASP A 11 0.24 -23.54 -2.90
CA ASP A 11 -0.92 -24.27 -2.37
C ASP A 11 -2.17 -23.38 -2.30
N ARG A 12 -1.98 -22.05 -2.25
CA ARG A 12 -3.09 -21.08 -2.20
C ARG A 12 -3.54 -20.62 -3.58
N LEU A 13 -2.72 -20.81 -4.62
CA LEU A 13 -3.07 -20.43 -6.00
C LEU A 13 -4.40 -21.04 -6.49
N PRO A 14 -4.68 -22.35 -6.31
CA PRO A 14 -5.93 -22.95 -6.76
C PRO A 14 -7.16 -22.37 -6.08
N VAL A 15 -7.02 -21.91 -4.82
CA VAL A 15 -8.11 -21.31 -4.05
C VAL A 15 -8.44 -19.93 -4.60
N VAL A 16 -7.44 -19.07 -4.79
CA VAL A 16 -7.62 -17.72 -5.33
C VAL A 16 -8.17 -17.75 -6.76
N LEU A 17 -7.74 -18.72 -7.57
CA LEU A 17 -8.24 -18.90 -8.94
C LEU A 17 -9.73 -19.28 -9.01
N ARG A 18 -10.29 -19.82 -7.92
CA ARG A 18 -11.72 -20.17 -7.82
C ARG A 18 -12.58 -19.00 -7.33
N TRP A 19 -11.98 -17.89 -6.92
CA TRP A 19 -12.74 -16.73 -6.47
C TRP A 19 -13.49 -16.07 -7.63
N PRO A 20 -14.70 -15.53 -7.38
CA PRO A 20 -15.33 -14.64 -8.33
C PRO A 20 -14.41 -13.47 -8.68
N LEU A 21 -14.40 -13.05 -9.96
CA LEU A 21 -13.54 -11.96 -10.42
C LEU A 21 -13.68 -10.70 -9.55
N ARG A 22 -14.92 -10.36 -9.17
CA ARG A 22 -15.22 -9.21 -8.31
C ARG A 22 -14.52 -9.31 -6.95
N GLU A 23 -14.57 -10.49 -6.32
CA GLU A 23 -13.93 -10.74 -5.01
C GLU A 23 -12.40 -10.61 -5.14
N GLY A 24 -11.81 -11.22 -6.18
CA GLY A 24 -10.38 -11.10 -6.46
C GLY A 24 -9.92 -9.66 -6.67
N LEU A 25 -10.69 -8.86 -7.41
CA LEU A 25 -10.38 -7.44 -7.64
C LEU A 25 -10.49 -6.61 -6.36
N LEU A 26 -11.53 -6.84 -5.54
CA LEU A 26 -11.71 -6.15 -4.26
C LEU A 26 -10.60 -6.50 -3.27
N ALA A 27 -10.24 -7.78 -3.17
CA ALA A 27 -9.14 -8.23 -2.33
C ALA A 27 -7.82 -7.60 -2.78
N TYR A 28 -7.56 -7.54 -4.10
CA TYR A 28 -6.33 -6.95 -4.62
C TYR A 28 -6.29 -5.44 -4.38
N LEU A 29 -7.42 -4.76 -4.54
CA LEU A 29 -7.54 -3.34 -4.23
C LEU A 29 -7.30 -3.07 -2.74
N ALA A 30 -7.81 -3.91 -1.84
CA ALA A 30 -7.55 -3.81 -0.41
C ALA A 30 -6.06 -4.00 -0.09
N GLN A 31 -5.40 -4.97 -0.75
CA GLN A 31 -3.96 -5.18 -0.62
C GLN A 31 -3.17 -3.95 -1.09
N LEU A 32 -3.47 -3.42 -2.27
CA LEU A 32 -2.81 -2.20 -2.80
C LEU A 32 -2.98 -1.00 -1.86
N ARG A 33 -4.17 -0.83 -1.27
CA ARG A 33 -4.40 0.23 -0.27
C ARG A 33 -3.56 0.02 0.99
N SER A 34 -3.43 -1.22 1.47
CA SER A 34 -2.60 -1.54 2.63
C SER A 34 -1.12 -1.23 2.37
N GLU A 35 -0.59 -1.64 1.23
CA GLU A 35 0.79 -1.38 0.82
C GLU A 35 1.05 0.11 0.65
N ALA A 36 0.17 0.83 -0.03
CA ALA A 36 0.26 2.28 -0.21
C ALA A 36 0.21 3.03 1.15
N ALA A 37 -0.64 2.58 2.08
CA ALA A 37 -0.70 3.13 3.42
C ALA A 37 0.60 2.89 4.20
N ARG A 38 1.21 1.70 4.07
CA ARG A 38 2.48 1.37 4.70
C ARG A 38 3.62 2.24 4.17
N ASP A 39 3.75 2.36 2.85
CA ASP A 39 4.77 3.22 2.22
C ASP A 39 4.58 4.70 2.60
N TYR A 40 3.34 5.18 2.58
CA TYR A 40 3.02 6.53 3.03
C TYR A 40 3.43 6.79 4.48
N ARG A 41 3.08 5.88 5.40
CA ARG A 41 3.47 5.98 6.82
C ARG A 41 4.98 6.00 6.98
N LEU A 42 5.71 5.15 6.27
CA LEU A 42 7.17 5.14 6.31
C LEU A 42 7.74 6.49 5.88
N ARG A 43 7.33 7.01 4.72
CA ARG A 43 7.78 8.31 4.20
C ARG A 43 7.44 9.45 5.15
N LEU A 44 6.23 9.43 5.71
CA LEU A 44 5.78 10.43 6.67
C LEU A 44 6.63 10.39 7.96
N THR A 45 6.93 9.20 8.47
CA THR A 45 7.79 9.03 9.65
C THR A 45 9.19 9.57 9.38
N VAL A 46 9.81 9.21 8.25
CA VAL A 46 11.12 9.73 7.87
C VAL A 46 11.10 11.26 7.77
N TRP A 47 10.09 11.82 7.12
CA TRP A 47 9.91 13.26 7.06
C TRP A 47 9.75 13.88 8.45
N ALA A 48 8.92 13.30 9.33
CA ALA A 48 8.65 13.83 10.66
C ALA A 48 9.89 13.84 11.56
N VAL A 49 10.78 12.85 11.40
CA VAL A 49 12.07 12.79 12.10
C VAL A 49 13.03 13.86 11.59
N LEU A 50 13.08 14.10 10.28
CA LEU A 50 14.04 15.03 9.67
C LEU A 50 13.56 16.49 9.68
N ALA A 51 12.26 16.74 9.62
CA ALA A 51 11.66 18.06 9.47
C ALA A 51 12.13 19.10 10.52
N PRO A 52 12.25 18.76 11.82
CA PRO A 52 12.75 19.71 12.82
C PRO A 52 14.18 20.19 12.55
N HIS A 53 14.98 19.41 11.83
CA HIS A 53 16.39 19.68 11.55
C HIS A 53 16.63 20.39 10.21
N GLN A 54 15.59 20.59 9.38
CA GLN A 54 15.72 21.11 8.00
C GLN A 54 15.49 22.63 7.89
N GLY A 55 15.25 23.33 9.00
CA GLY A 55 15.01 24.78 9.03
C GLY A 55 13.76 25.22 8.25
N ARG A 56 13.58 26.53 8.02
CA ARG A 56 12.37 27.12 7.40
C ARG A 56 12.12 26.73 5.93
N LYS A 57 13.10 26.16 5.24
CA LYS A 57 13.02 25.78 3.80
C LYS A 57 13.02 24.26 3.58
N GLY A 58 12.74 23.48 4.62
CA GLY A 58 12.66 22.03 4.51
C GLY A 58 11.62 21.53 3.51
N PRO A 59 11.76 20.29 3.01
CA PRO A 59 10.82 19.68 2.09
C PRO A 59 9.43 19.60 2.72
N LYS A 60 8.40 19.79 1.88
CA LYS A 60 7.01 19.67 2.30
C LYS A 60 6.70 18.23 2.77
N PRO A 61 5.73 18.05 3.68
CA PRO A 61 5.31 16.73 4.10
C PRO A 61 4.83 15.91 2.89
N PRO A 62 5.10 14.59 2.88
CA PRO A 62 4.60 13.72 1.83
C PRO A 62 3.07 13.76 1.81
N GLN A 63 2.51 13.79 0.61
CA GLN A 63 1.07 13.77 0.41
C GLN A 63 0.57 12.33 0.37
N PRO A 64 -0.62 12.02 0.93
CA PRO A 64 -1.18 10.68 0.84
C PRO A 64 -1.43 10.32 -0.64
N PRO A 65 -1.12 9.10 -1.10
CA PRO A 65 -1.37 8.70 -2.48
C PRO A 65 -2.87 8.68 -2.82
N PRO A 66 -3.26 8.87 -4.10
CA PRO A 66 -4.67 8.96 -4.51
C PRO A 66 -5.53 7.76 -4.09
N ILE A 67 -4.96 6.56 -4.08
CA ILE A 67 -5.66 5.32 -3.67
C ILE A 67 -6.12 5.33 -2.21
N LEU A 68 -5.56 6.21 -1.38
CA LEU A 68 -5.96 6.41 0.03
C LEU A 68 -6.93 7.57 0.21
N ARG A 69 -7.07 8.43 -0.80
CA ARG A 69 -8.03 9.53 -0.84
C ARG A 69 -9.34 8.95 -1.39
N GLY A 70 -10.06 8.23 -0.54
CA GLY A 70 -11.36 7.65 -0.89
C GLY A 70 -12.32 8.70 -1.43
#